data_AF-X6JLG4-F1
#
_entry.id   AF-X6JLG4-F1
#
_cell.length_a   1.000
_cell.length_b   1.000
_cell.length_c   1.000
_cell.angle_alpha   90.00
_cell.angle_beta   90.00
_cell.angle_gamma   90.00
#
_symmetry.space_group_name_H-M   'P 1'
#
loop_
_entity.id
_entity.type
_entity.pdbx_description
1 polymer ?
#
loop_
_entity_poly.entity_id
_entity_poly.type
_entity_poly.pdbx_seq_one_letter_code
_entity_poly.pdbx_strand_id
1 'polypeptide(L)' 'MEMRNLALNTQLSYLQQVSLFARHFGKSPDLLGREDIRTYQVYLTNEKSCRPARSTLRIPT' A
#
# COMPACT_ATOMS: atom_id res chain seq x y z
N MET A 1 -17.66 -3.98 -3.49
CA MET A 1 -17.13 -2.96 -2.55
C MET A 1 -17.32 -1.61 -3.23
N GLU A 2 -18.29 -0.81 -2.81
CA GLU A 2 -18.56 0.52 -3.40
C GLU A 2 -17.99 1.58 -2.45
N MET A 3 -16.77 2.02 -2.71
CA MET A 3 -16.18 3.15 -1.97
C MET A 3 -16.72 4.44 -2.58
N ARG A 4 -17.86 4.88 -2.06
CA ARG A 4 -18.53 6.12 -2.46
C ARG A 4 -17.55 7.28 -2.30
N ASN A 5 -17.34 8.06 -3.36
CA ASN A 5 -16.45 9.22 -3.50
C ASN A 5 -15.00 8.98 -3.98
N LEU A 6 -14.64 7.80 -4.47
CA LEU A 6 -13.36 7.60 -5.17
C LEU A 6 -13.57 7.58 -6.69
N ALA A 7 -12.77 8.35 -7.42
CA ALA A 7 -12.74 8.26 -8.88
C ALA A 7 -12.45 6.81 -9.29
N LEU A 8 -13.14 6.30 -10.32
CA LEU A 8 -12.98 4.92 -10.83
C LEU A 8 -11.51 4.55 -11.06
N ASN A 9 -10.72 5.51 -11.56
CA ASN A 9 -9.29 5.32 -11.80
C ASN A 9 -8.50 5.06 -10.50
N THR A 10 -8.87 5.73 -9.41
CA THR A 10 -8.26 5.53 -8.10
C THR A 10 -8.65 4.16 -7.52
N GLN A 11 -9.90 3.73 -7.69
CA GLN A 11 -10.33 2.40 -7.25
C GLN A 11 -9.56 1.30 -7.98
N LEU A 12 -9.42 1.40 -9.30
CA LEU A 12 -8.63 0.45 -10.09
C LEU A 12 -7.16 0.45 -9.67
N SER A 13 -6.58 1.63 -9.44
CA SER A 13 -5.21 1.76 -8.97
C SER A 13 -4.99 1.08 -7.61
N TYR A 14 -5.93 1.25 -6.67
CA TYR A 14 -5.90 0.56 -5.38
C TYR A 14 -5.98 -0.95 -5.54
N LEU A 15 -6.90 -1.46 -6.36
CA LEU A 15 -7.02 -2.90 -6.63
C LEU A 15 -5.75 -3.48 -7.26
N GLN A 16 -5.12 -2.74 -8.18
CA GLN A 16 -3.84 -3.13 -8.77
C GLN A 16 -2.73 -3.20 -7.71
N GLN A 17 -2.62 -2.21 -6.81
CA GLN A 17 -1.64 -2.24 -5.73
C GLN A 17 -1.88 -3.39 -4.74
N VAL A 18 -3.13 -3.64 -4.35
CA VAL A 18 -3.49 -4.76 -3.46
C VAL A 18 -3.16 -6.10 -4.14
N SER A 19 -3.41 -6.22 -5.44
CA SER A 19 -3.07 -7.43 -6.21
C SER A 19 -1.55 -7.65 -6.27
N LEU A 20 -0.76 -6.59 -6.48
CA LEU A 20 0.69 -6.65 -6.45
C LEU A 20 1.23 -7.04 -5.07
N PHE A 21 0.65 -6.47 -4.01
CA PHE A 21 0.99 -6.83 -2.63
C PHE A 21 0.72 -8.30 -2.34
N ALA A 22 -0.50 -8.78 -2.61
CA ALA A 22 -0.85 -10.20 -2.43
C ALA A 22 0.06 -11.13 -3.25
N ARG A 23 0.43 -10.72 -4.47
CA ARG A 23 1.34 -11.49 -5.34
C ARG A 23 2.78 -11.52 -4.80
N HIS A 24 3.26 -10.44 -4.17
CA HIS A 24 4.60 -10.41 -3.57
C HIS A 24 4.75 -11.42 -2.43
N PHE A 25 3.71 -11.61 -1.62
CA PHE A 25 3.71 -12.58 -0.52
C PHE A 25 3.15 -13.96 -0.89
N GLY A 26 2.46 -14.07 -2.03
CA GLY A 26 1.79 -15.29 -2.46
C GLY A 26 0.65 -15.72 -1.53
N LYS A 27 0.06 -14.78 -0.77
CA LYS A 27 -0.95 -15.05 0.27
C LYS A 27 -2.16 -14.15 0.07
N SER A 28 -3.32 -14.61 0.54
CA SER A 28 -4.54 -13.80 0.55
C SER A 28 -4.33 -12.52 1.38
N PRO A 29 -4.78 -11.34 0.90
CA PRO A 29 -4.62 -10.07 1.62
C PRO A 29 -5.27 -10.06 3.01
N ASP A 30 -6.22 -10.97 3.25
CA ASP A 30 -6.86 -11.19 4.55
C ASP A 30 -5.90 -11.77 5.62
N LEU A 31 -4.89 -12.55 5.18
CA LEU A 31 -3.88 -13.16 6.04
C LEU A 31 -2.63 -12.28 6.23
N LEU A 32 -2.57 -11.16 5.52
CA LEU A 32 -1.43 -10.25 5.51
C LEU A 32 -1.61 -9.16 6.56
N GLY A 33 -0.69 -9.11 7.52
CA GLY A 33 -0.80 -8.25 8.69
C GLY A 33 -0.01 -6.95 8.58
N ARG A 34 0.01 -6.19 9.69
CA ARG A 34 0.84 -4.97 9.80
C ARG A 34 2.34 -5.23 9.61
N GLU A 35 2.80 -6.44 9.92
CA GLU A 35 4.20 -6.84 9.76
C GLU A 35 4.57 -6.97 8.28
N ASP A 36 3.72 -7.63 7.48
CA ASP A 36 3.91 -7.74 6.03
C ASP A 36 3.84 -6.38 5.34
N ILE A 37 2.97 -5.48 5.81
CA ILE A 37 2.88 -4.10 5.31
C ILE A 37 4.22 -3.37 5.52
N ARG A 38 4.85 -3.51 6.69
CA ARG A 38 6.15 -2.89 6.96
C ARG A 38 7.24 -3.46 6.06
N THR A 39 7.31 -4.78 5.94
CA THR A 39 8.25 -5.46 5.05
C THR A 39 8.08 -4.99 3.60
N TYR A 40 6.84 -4.87 3.15
CA TYR A 40 6.53 -4.37 1.82
C TYR A 40 6.88 -2.91 1.61
N GLN A 41 6.66 -2.04 2.62
CA GLN A 41 7.09 -0.64 2.55
C GLN A 41 8.62 -0.50 2.45
N VAL A 42 9.37 -1.32 3.18
CA VAL A 42 10.83 -1.37 3.08
C VAL A 42 11.26 -1.89 1.71
N TYR A 43 10.63 -2.96 1.22
CA TYR A 43 10.87 -3.49 -0.13
C TYR A 43 10.59 -2.43 -1.20
N LEU A 44 9.45 -1.75 -1.14
CA LEU A 44 9.11 -0.66 -2.05
C LEU A 44 10.15 0.46 -1.99
N THR A 45 10.61 0.84 -0.80
CA THR A 45 11.63 1.90 -0.64
C THR A 45 12.99 1.51 -1.22
N ASN A 46 13.36 0.23 -1.13
CA ASN A 46 14.64 -0.29 -1.63
C ASN A 46 14.62 -0.57 -3.14
N GLU A 47 13.55 -1.18 -3.67
CA GLU A 47 13.48 -1.59 -5.07
C GLU A 47 12.91 -0.48 -5.98
N LYS A 48 11.87 0.21 -5.51
CA LYS A 48 11.28 1.37 -6.19
C LYS A 48 11.76 2.60 -5.43
N SER A 49 12.93 3.12 -5.79
CA SER A 49 13.41 4.43 -5.34
C SER A 49 12.45 5.55 -5.80
N CYS A 50 11.29 5.61 -5.16
CA CYS A 50 10.25 6.59 -5.35
C CYS A 50 10.37 7.44 -4.09
N ARG A 51 10.88 8.66 -4.28
CA ARG A 51 11.22 9.62 -3.22
C ARG A 51 10.21 9.52 -2.07
N PRO A 52 10.66 9.41 -0.81
CA PRO A 52 9.73 9.42 0.30
C PRO A 52 8.97 10.73 0.23
N ALA A 53 7.69 10.67 -0.17
CA ALA A 53 6.76 11.77 -0.02
C ALA A 53 6.46 11.87 1.48
N ARG A 54 7.44 12.44 2.19
CA ARG A 54 7.36 13.16 3.45
C ARG A 54 6.18 12.72 4.33
N SER A 55 6.32 11.58 4.99
CA SER A 55 5.57 11.24 6.21
C SER A 55 6.04 12.11 7.38
N THR A 56 5.91 13.43 7.27
CA THR A 56 5.96 14.32 8.43
C THR A 56 4.53 14.50 8.92
N LEU A 57 3.95 13.45 9.51
CA LEU A 57 2.80 13.64 10.38
C LEU A 57 3.33 14.28 11.68
N ARG A 58 3.50 15.59 11.62
CA ARG A 58 3.74 16.45 12.77
C ARG A 58 2.48 16.39 13.62
N ILE A 59 2.51 15.57 14.66
CA ILE A 59 1.58 15.71 15.79
C ILE A 59 2.07 16.89 16.63
N PRO A 60 1.34 18.02 16.72
CA PRO A 60 1.64 19.04 17.72
C PRO A 60 1.14 18.55 19.08
N THR A 61 2.02 18.59 20.08
CA THR A 61 1.70 18.54 21.51
C THR A 61 0.89 19.74 21.94
#